data_AF-A0A652KCA4-F1
#
_entry.id   AF-A0A652KCA4-F1
#
_cell.length_a   1.000
_cell.length_b   1.000
_cell.length_c   1.000
_cell.angle_alpha   90.00
_cell.angle_beta   90.00
_cell.angle_gamma   90.00
#
_symmetry.space_group_name_H-M   'P 1'
#
loop_
_entity.id
_entity.type
_entity.pdbx_description
1 polymer ?
#
loop_
_entity_poly.entity_id
_entity_poly.type
_entity_poly.pdbx_seq_one_letter_code
_entity_poly.pdbx_strand_id
1 'polypeptide(L)'
;MLIKGYDVGPLVPGESLLVHPGFWSNYLLAMCSDGGCGERSVPEWFGEDGADVDAVSEVLFDRERWPAFRVPAEDSPGAVVIYRNLDGDYGTDYLLTHPGRSCAEQIASWDGDFSGTGLSWHELIRIADSPSLADEGVQDTPTRFLLLLPLLTDPDVPETASARLIAALTAVGAPQDTASIAAEHLLAHLTKRSRHDPTWASPLSGS
;
A
#
# COMPACT_ATOMS: atom_id res chain seq x y z
N MET A 1 0.54 -15.45 14.12
CA MET A 1 0.11 -15.96 12.80
C MET A 1 1.34 -16.45 12.04
N LEU A 2 1.32 -17.66 11.49
CA LEU A 2 2.36 -18.13 10.57
C LEU A 2 1.99 -17.67 9.15
N ILE A 3 2.89 -16.94 8.50
CA ILE A 3 2.70 -16.50 7.11
C ILE A 3 3.49 -17.47 6.25
N LYS A 4 2.79 -18.44 5.65
CA LYS A 4 3.42 -19.43 4.76
C LYS A 4 4.23 -18.73 3.67
N GLY A 5 5.48 -19.15 3.50
CA GLY A 5 6.42 -18.52 2.56
C GLY A 5 7.36 -17.51 3.22
N TYR A 6 7.06 -17.07 4.44
CA TYR A 6 7.91 -16.18 5.24
C TYR A 6 8.39 -16.85 6.54
N ASP A 7 8.23 -18.17 6.65
CA ASP A 7 8.61 -18.95 7.83
C ASP A 7 10.14 -18.89 8.13
N VAL A 8 10.92 -18.37 7.19
CA VAL A 8 12.39 -18.20 7.26
C VAL A 8 12.84 -16.73 7.29
N GLY A 9 11.94 -15.78 7.05
CA GLY A 9 12.27 -14.34 7.02
C GLY A 9 12.13 -13.69 8.42
N PRO A 10 12.92 -12.66 8.74
CA PRO A 10 12.86 -11.98 10.03
C PRO A 10 11.66 -11.02 10.12
N LEU A 11 10.44 -11.56 10.01
CA LEU A 11 9.21 -10.78 10.09
C LEU A 11 9.11 -10.08 11.44
N VAL A 12 8.92 -8.76 11.40
CA VAL A 12 8.72 -7.93 12.60
C VAL A 12 7.45 -7.10 12.46
N PRO A 13 6.72 -6.80 13.56
CA PRO A 13 5.64 -5.82 13.53
C PRO A 13 6.13 -4.46 12.99
N GLY A 14 5.48 -3.96 11.94
CA GLY A 14 5.80 -2.68 11.31
C GLY A 14 4.91 -1.53 11.77
N GLU A 15 3.83 -1.81 12.50
CA GLU A 15 2.75 -0.87 12.78
C GLU A 15 3.21 0.41 13.49
N SER A 16 4.30 0.35 14.28
CA SER A 16 4.89 1.55 14.91
C SER A 16 5.49 2.52 13.90
N LEU A 17 5.88 2.07 12.70
CA LEU A 17 6.48 2.90 11.64
C LEU A 17 5.46 3.85 10.99
N LEU A 18 4.15 3.54 11.09
CA LEU A 18 3.07 4.29 10.44
C LEU A 18 2.91 5.72 10.95
N VAL A 19 3.44 6.01 12.14
CA VAL A 19 3.42 7.34 12.76
C VAL A 19 4.73 8.10 12.61
N HIS A 20 5.74 7.50 11.99
CA HIS A 20 7.01 8.19 11.75
C HIS A 20 6.88 9.13 10.55
N PRO A 21 7.37 10.38 10.67
CA PRO A 21 7.59 11.22 9.51
C PRO A 21 8.44 10.48 8.49
N GLY A 22 8.01 10.51 7.23
CA GLY A 22 8.64 9.89 6.08
C GLY A 22 7.95 8.60 5.63
N PHE A 23 7.07 8.01 6.45
CA PHE A 23 6.44 6.73 6.10
C PHE A 23 5.50 6.86 4.89
N TRP A 24 4.62 7.85 4.88
CA TRP A 24 3.58 7.93 3.85
C TRP A 24 4.13 8.35 2.50
N SER A 25 5.07 9.30 2.47
CA SER A 25 5.79 9.61 1.23
C SER A 25 6.65 8.42 0.79
N ASN A 26 7.35 7.71 1.67
CA ASN A 26 8.07 6.49 1.27
C ASN A 26 7.13 5.45 0.61
N TYR A 27 5.94 5.27 1.17
CA TYR A 27 5.00 4.25 0.73
C TYR A 27 4.22 4.61 -0.55
N LEU A 28 3.80 5.87 -0.71
CA LEU A 28 2.85 6.28 -1.75
C LEU A 28 3.45 7.19 -2.84
N LEU A 29 4.61 7.80 -2.62
CA LEU A 29 5.16 8.80 -3.55
C LEU A 29 5.52 8.22 -4.93
N ALA A 30 5.96 6.96 -4.97
CA ALA A 30 6.22 6.26 -6.23
C ALA A 30 4.97 6.23 -7.12
N MET A 31 3.80 5.94 -6.54
CA MET A 31 2.53 5.96 -7.27
C MET A 31 2.17 7.37 -7.77
N CYS A 32 2.52 8.43 -7.01
CA CYS A 32 2.28 9.80 -7.44
C CYS A 32 3.10 10.19 -8.68
N SER A 33 4.29 9.59 -8.87
CA SER A 33 5.22 9.95 -9.95
C SER A 33 4.75 9.49 -11.34
N ASP A 34 4.04 8.38 -11.41
CA ASP A 34 3.54 7.80 -12.68
C ASP A 34 2.16 8.32 -13.09
N GLY A 35 1.54 9.17 -12.25
CA GLY A 35 0.22 9.78 -12.44
C GLY A 35 0.09 10.68 -13.68
N GLY A 36 1.21 11.09 -14.30
CA GLY A 36 1.27 11.78 -15.60
C GLY A 36 0.88 13.25 -15.59
N CYS A 37 0.92 13.91 -14.43
CA CYS A 37 1.09 15.36 -14.38
C CYS A 37 2.57 15.70 -14.51
N GLY A 38 2.89 16.87 -15.07
CA GLY A 38 4.28 17.31 -15.30
C GLY A 38 5.03 17.76 -14.04
N GLU A 39 4.34 17.86 -12.90
CA GLU A 39 4.96 18.20 -11.63
C GLU A 39 5.61 16.96 -10.99
N ARG A 40 6.88 17.11 -10.59
CA ARG A 40 7.62 16.06 -9.90
C ARG A 40 6.99 15.90 -8.51
N SER A 41 6.57 14.67 -8.19
CA SER A 41 6.10 14.37 -6.84
C SER A 41 7.26 14.56 -5.84
N VAL A 42 6.94 15.15 -4.68
CA VAL A 42 7.91 15.42 -3.62
C VAL A 42 7.34 15.04 -2.24
N PRO A 43 8.19 14.68 -1.26
CA PRO A 43 7.75 14.28 0.09
C PRO A 43 6.87 15.32 0.80
N GLU A 44 7.06 16.60 0.50
CA GLU A 44 6.34 17.72 1.13
C GLU A 44 4.83 17.65 0.86
N TRP A 45 4.40 16.91 -0.17
CA TRP A 45 2.98 16.65 -0.39
C TRP A 45 2.32 15.89 0.76
N PHE A 46 3.11 15.13 1.51
CA PHE A 46 2.71 14.37 2.69
C PHE A 46 3.08 15.09 4.00
N GLY A 47 3.65 16.29 3.93
CA GLY A 47 4.08 17.07 5.11
C GLY A 47 5.45 16.69 5.65
N GLU A 48 6.21 15.94 4.86
CA GLU A 48 7.49 15.33 5.24
C GLU A 48 8.61 15.91 4.35
N ASP A 49 9.86 15.86 4.80
CA ASP A 49 10.99 16.22 3.94
C ASP A 49 11.78 14.98 3.46
N GLY A 50 12.77 15.19 2.60
CA GLY A 50 13.60 14.09 2.09
C GLY A 50 14.41 13.36 3.18
N ALA A 51 14.80 14.04 4.26
CA ALA A 51 15.55 13.42 5.35
C ALA A 51 14.66 12.52 6.22
N ASP A 52 13.39 12.91 6.42
CA ASP A 52 12.39 12.05 7.05
C ASP A 52 12.22 10.74 6.27
N VAL A 53 12.11 10.84 4.93
CA VAL A 53 12.01 9.68 4.03
C VAL A 53 13.23 8.78 4.12
N ASP A 54 14.44 9.36 4.05
CA ASP A 54 15.68 8.60 4.14
C ASP A 54 15.77 7.84 5.47
N ALA A 55 15.42 8.50 6.59
CA ALA A 55 15.45 7.88 7.92
C ALA A 55 14.51 6.68 8.05
N VAL A 56 13.29 6.77 7.51
CA VAL A 56 12.34 5.64 7.51
C VAL A 56 12.74 4.56 6.51
N SER A 57 13.32 4.93 5.37
CA SER A 57 13.81 4.00 4.35
C SER A 57 14.84 3.01 4.90
N GLU A 58 15.79 3.50 5.70
CA GLU A 58 16.82 2.66 6.34
C GLU A 58 16.21 1.55 7.21
N VAL A 59 15.05 1.81 7.83
CA VAL A 59 14.36 0.82 8.68
C VAL A 59 13.43 -0.07 7.86
N LEU A 60 12.73 0.50 6.87
CA LEU A 60 11.79 -0.26 6.03
C LEU A 60 12.50 -1.29 5.15
N PHE A 61 13.69 -0.97 4.67
CA PHE A 61 14.47 -1.80 3.75
C PHE A 61 15.64 -2.55 4.43
N ASP A 62 15.64 -2.61 5.77
CA ASP A 62 16.62 -3.38 6.53
C ASP A 62 16.54 -4.87 6.15
N ARG A 63 17.65 -5.46 5.71
CA ARG A 63 17.69 -6.87 5.29
C ARG A 63 17.47 -7.83 6.46
N GLU A 64 17.79 -7.40 7.67
CA GLU A 64 17.64 -8.20 8.89
C GLU A 64 16.24 -8.08 9.51
N ARG A 65 15.36 -7.24 8.94
CA ARG A 65 14.02 -6.98 9.50
C ARG A 65 13.02 -6.81 8.37
N TRP A 66 11.97 -7.61 8.35
CA TRP A 66 10.93 -7.52 7.31
C TRP A 66 9.64 -6.99 7.94
N PRO A 67 9.43 -5.65 7.95
CA PRO A 67 8.22 -5.05 8.49
C PRO A 67 6.94 -5.65 7.91
N ALA A 68 6.05 -6.08 8.79
CA ALA A 68 4.72 -6.56 8.45
C ALA A 68 3.66 -5.69 9.10
N PHE A 69 2.78 -5.13 8.29
CA PHE A 69 1.68 -4.26 8.71
C PHE A 69 0.37 -5.04 8.64
N ARG A 70 -0.19 -5.39 9.81
CA ARG A 70 -1.42 -6.17 9.90
C ARG A 70 -2.64 -5.26 9.89
N VAL A 71 -3.61 -5.59 9.06
CA VAL A 71 -4.89 -4.88 8.91
C VAL A 71 -6.01 -5.89 9.15
N PRO A 72 -6.26 -6.31 10.41
CA PRO A 72 -7.25 -7.33 10.72
C PRO A 72 -8.67 -6.78 10.53
N ALA A 73 -9.59 -7.59 10.00
CA ALA A 73 -10.97 -7.18 9.77
C ALA A 73 -11.95 -8.16 10.43
N GLU A 74 -13.06 -7.65 10.98
CA GLU A 74 -13.99 -8.43 11.82
C GLU A 74 -14.79 -9.46 10.99
N ASP A 75 -15.51 -8.99 9.97
CA ASP A 75 -16.42 -9.81 9.16
C ASP A 75 -15.91 -10.05 7.72
N SER A 76 -14.62 -9.79 7.47
CA SER A 76 -14.03 -9.94 6.15
C SER A 76 -12.58 -10.41 6.24
N PRO A 77 -11.96 -10.86 5.13
CA PRO A 77 -10.55 -11.15 5.15
C PRO A 77 -9.76 -9.90 5.58
N GLY A 78 -8.92 -10.03 6.59
CA GLY A 78 -7.91 -9.02 6.89
C GLY A 78 -6.82 -9.00 5.82
N ALA A 79 -5.93 -8.02 5.90
CA ALA A 79 -4.79 -7.90 5.01
C ALA A 79 -3.47 -7.79 5.79
N VAL A 80 -2.38 -8.17 5.14
CA VAL A 80 -1.02 -7.96 5.64
C VAL A 80 -0.17 -7.41 4.50
N VAL A 81 0.52 -6.31 4.77
CA VAL A 81 1.54 -5.74 3.87
C VAL A 81 2.90 -6.12 4.43
N ILE A 82 3.76 -6.73 3.62
CA ILE A 82 5.09 -7.20 4.05
C ILE A 82 6.16 -6.55 3.18
N TYR A 83 7.11 -5.86 3.81
CA TYR A 83 8.35 -5.45 3.15
C TYR A 83 9.29 -6.65 3.13
N ARG A 84 9.36 -7.32 1.98
CA ARG A 84 10.25 -8.45 1.72
C ARG A 84 11.63 -7.91 1.35
N ASN A 85 12.53 -7.87 2.31
CA ASN A 85 13.90 -7.35 2.11
C ASN A 85 14.90 -8.47 1.84
N LEU A 86 14.55 -9.41 0.96
CA LEU A 86 15.44 -10.51 0.56
C LEU A 86 16.48 -10.00 -0.44
N ASP A 87 17.75 -10.37 -0.25
CA ASP A 87 18.82 -9.95 -1.16
C ASP A 87 18.60 -10.50 -2.57
N GLY A 88 18.59 -9.61 -3.56
CA GLY A 88 18.28 -9.94 -4.95
C GLY A 88 16.80 -10.12 -5.28
N ASP A 89 15.91 -9.98 -4.30
CA ASP A 89 14.47 -10.24 -4.47
C ASP A 89 13.65 -9.38 -3.49
N TYR A 90 13.88 -8.07 -3.55
CA TYR A 90 13.22 -7.09 -2.68
C TYR A 90 11.87 -6.66 -3.26
N GLY A 91 10.91 -6.37 -2.37
CA GLY A 91 9.62 -5.83 -2.79
C GLY A 91 8.61 -5.78 -1.65
N THR A 92 7.39 -5.38 -1.98
CA THR A 92 6.28 -5.35 -1.03
C THR A 92 5.24 -6.40 -1.41
N ASP A 93 4.94 -7.32 -0.51
CA ASP A 93 3.95 -8.35 -0.73
C ASP A 93 2.66 -8.05 0.02
N TYR A 94 1.54 -8.38 -0.61
CA TYR A 94 0.21 -8.16 -0.08
C TYR A 94 -0.53 -9.47 0.06
N LEU A 95 -0.96 -9.76 1.28
CA LEU A 95 -1.59 -11.01 1.62
C LEU A 95 -2.97 -10.79 2.26
N LEU A 96 -3.90 -11.71 2.00
CA LEU A 96 -5.17 -11.78 2.70
C LEU A 96 -5.15 -12.83 3.80
N THR A 97 -5.75 -12.50 4.94
CA THR A 97 -5.90 -13.38 6.10
C THR A 97 -7.38 -13.64 6.33
N HIS A 98 -7.78 -14.91 6.32
CA HIS A 98 -9.19 -15.26 6.57
C HIS A 98 -9.42 -15.69 8.02
N PRO A 99 -10.51 -15.23 8.66
CA PRO A 99 -10.94 -15.78 9.93
C PRO A 99 -11.05 -17.32 9.86
N GLY A 100 -10.40 -18.02 10.78
CA GLY A 100 -10.39 -19.47 10.86
C GLY A 100 -9.46 -20.21 9.89
N ARG A 101 -8.71 -19.51 9.02
CA ARG A 101 -7.61 -20.12 8.25
C ARG A 101 -6.27 -19.87 8.92
N SER A 102 -5.41 -20.89 8.91
CA SER A 102 -4.09 -20.82 9.52
C SER A 102 -3.01 -20.23 8.61
N CYS A 103 -3.33 -19.91 7.35
CA CYS A 103 -2.38 -19.36 6.38
C CYS A 103 -2.96 -18.14 5.67
N ALA A 104 -2.11 -17.15 5.48
CA ALA A 104 -2.38 -16.02 4.61
C ALA A 104 -2.15 -16.42 3.14
N GLU A 105 -2.90 -15.81 2.23
CA GLU A 105 -2.81 -15.99 0.78
C GLU A 105 -2.24 -14.73 0.15
N GLN A 106 -1.12 -14.84 -0.57
CA GLN A 106 -0.56 -13.72 -1.31
C GLN A 106 -1.43 -13.43 -2.54
N ILE A 107 -1.91 -12.20 -2.64
CA ILE A 107 -2.79 -11.74 -3.72
C ILE A 107 -2.09 -10.77 -4.67
N ALA A 108 -1.02 -10.13 -4.21
CA ALA A 108 -0.22 -9.22 -5.03
C ALA A 108 1.20 -9.04 -4.50
N SER A 109 2.06 -8.50 -5.36
CA SER A 109 3.41 -8.01 -5.03
C SER A 109 3.67 -6.69 -5.74
N TRP A 110 4.64 -5.94 -5.22
CA TRP A 110 5.21 -4.74 -5.82
C TRP A 110 6.73 -4.82 -5.77
N ASP A 111 7.35 -5.13 -6.91
CA ASP A 111 8.78 -5.33 -7.11
C ASP A 111 9.28 -4.54 -8.33
N GLY A 112 9.00 -3.22 -8.30
CA GLY A 112 9.20 -2.30 -9.42
C GLY A 112 7.88 -2.00 -10.11
N ASP A 113 7.11 -3.05 -10.45
CA ASP A 113 5.75 -2.96 -10.95
C ASP A 113 4.80 -3.78 -10.08
N PHE A 114 3.50 -3.51 -10.20
CA PHE A 114 2.49 -4.31 -9.53
C PHE A 114 2.21 -5.61 -10.27
N SER A 115 2.15 -6.72 -9.51
CA SER A 115 1.67 -8.01 -9.98
C SER A 115 0.56 -8.54 -9.06
N GLY A 116 -0.42 -9.26 -9.63
CA GLY A 116 -1.46 -9.94 -8.86
C GLY A 116 -2.89 -9.49 -9.17
N THR A 117 -3.85 -9.96 -8.37
CA THR A 117 -5.28 -9.71 -8.61
C THR A 117 -5.75 -8.37 -8.05
N GLY A 118 -5.13 -7.90 -6.97
CA GLY A 118 -5.56 -6.70 -6.25
C GLY A 118 -6.92 -6.86 -5.57
N LEU A 119 -7.56 -5.72 -5.30
CA LEU A 119 -8.86 -5.58 -4.65
C LEU A 119 -9.76 -4.65 -5.47
N SER A 120 -11.07 -4.92 -5.44
CA SER A 120 -12.09 -3.95 -5.84
C SER A 120 -12.18 -2.79 -4.85
N TRP A 121 -12.78 -1.67 -5.27
CA TRP A 121 -13.03 -0.55 -4.35
C TRP A 121 -13.88 -0.99 -3.15
N HIS A 122 -14.91 -1.79 -3.38
CA HIS A 122 -15.78 -2.29 -2.32
C HIS A 122 -15.02 -3.18 -1.33
N GLU A 123 -14.15 -4.09 -1.79
CA GLU A 123 -13.35 -4.93 -0.89
C GLU A 123 -12.38 -4.10 -0.06
N LEU A 124 -11.67 -3.16 -0.68
CA LEU A 124 -10.75 -2.26 0.02
C LEU A 124 -11.47 -1.48 1.14
N ILE A 125 -12.63 -0.89 0.82
CA ILE A 125 -13.42 -0.12 1.80
C ILE A 125 -13.94 -1.02 2.91
N ARG A 126 -14.42 -2.22 2.59
CA ARG A 126 -14.89 -3.18 3.59
C ARG A 126 -13.79 -3.55 4.58
N ILE A 127 -12.57 -3.79 4.10
CA ILE A 127 -11.43 -4.08 4.97
C ILE A 127 -11.08 -2.83 5.79
N ALA A 128 -10.98 -1.65 5.18
CA ALA A 128 -10.59 -0.42 5.88
C ALA A 128 -11.59 0.00 6.97
N ASP A 129 -12.89 -0.13 6.72
CA ASP A 129 -13.98 0.39 7.58
C ASP A 129 -14.48 -0.62 8.64
N SER A 130 -14.00 -1.86 8.63
CA SER A 130 -14.42 -2.90 9.60
C SER A 130 -13.23 -3.49 10.37
N PRO A 131 -12.52 -2.68 11.19
CA PRO A 131 -11.40 -3.15 11.97
C PRO A 131 -11.82 -4.19 13.02
N SER A 132 -11.04 -5.26 13.15
CA SER A 132 -11.19 -6.20 14.27
C SER A 132 -10.51 -5.61 15.50
N LEU A 133 -11.31 -5.13 16.46
CA LEU A 133 -10.82 -4.58 17.73
C LEU A 133 -10.24 -5.66 18.66
N ALA A 134 -10.51 -6.93 18.38
CA ALA A 134 -10.01 -8.06 19.15
C ALA A 134 -8.58 -8.49 18.75
N ASP A 135 -8.12 -8.08 17.57
CA ASP A 135 -6.85 -8.50 16.99
C ASP A 135 -5.80 -7.37 17.01
N GLU A 136 -4.53 -7.75 17.16
CA GLU A 136 -3.41 -6.82 17.01
C GLU A 136 -3.24 -6.37 15.56
N GLY A 137 -2.97 -5.08 15.37
CA GLY A 137 -2.74 -4.49 14.05
C GLY A 137 -3.21 -3.04 13.98
N VAL A 138 -3.26 -2.52 12.77
CA VAL A 138 -3.68 -1.15 12.46
C VAL A 138 -5.19 -1.02 12.63
N GLN A 139 -5.63 -0.16 13.55
CA GLN A 139 -7.05 0.06 13.84
C GLN A 139 -7.61 1.33 13.18
N ASP A 140 -6.76 2.33 12.94
CA ASP A 140 -7.16 3.63 12.38
C ASP A 140 -7.62 3.50 10.92
N THR A 141 -8.86 3.86 10.63
CA THR A 141 -9.49 3.70 9.31
C THR A 141 -8.76 4.44 8.18
N PRO A 142 -8.38 5.74 8.31
CA PRO A 142 -7.52 6.41 7.33
C PRO A 142 -6.22 5.66 7.02
N THR A 143 -5.51 5.22 8.06
CA THR A 143 -4.26 4.47 7.92
C THR A 143 -4.47 3.14 7.20
N ARG A 144 -5.51 2.39 7.57
CA ARG A 144 -5.87 1.13 6.90
C ARG A 144 -6.20 1.35 5.42
N PHE A 145 -6.97 2.38 5.11
CA PHE A 145 -7.35 2.73 3.75
C PHE A 145 -6.11 3.05 2.88
N LEU A 146 -5.20 3.89 3.38
CA LEU A 146 -3.99 4.27 2.65
C LEU A 146 -3.01 3.11 2.50
N LEU A 147 -2.86 2.25 3.52
CA LEU A 147 -2.03 1.05 3.43
C LEU A 147 -2.50 0.08 2.33
N LEU A 148 -3.82 -0.03 2.14
CA LEU A 148 -4.39 -0.93 1.14
C LEU A 148 -4.55 -0.29 -0.24
N LEU A 149 -4.33 1.01 -0.37
CA LEU A 149 -4.51 1.74 -1.64
C LEU A 149 -3.73 1.12 -2.82
N PRO A 150 -2.48 0.64 -2.67
CA PRO A 150 -1.75 0.02 -3.79
C PRO A 150 -2.40 -1.26 -4.34
N LEU A 151 -3.26 -1.91 -3.56
CA LEU A 151 -4.01 -3.09 -3.99
C LEU A 151 -5.19 -2.77 -4.90
N LEU A 152 -5.64 -1.52 -4.97
CA LEU A 152 -6.79 -1.16 -5.80
C LEU A 152 -6.46 -1.39 -7.29
N THR A 153 -7.16 -2.34 -7.91
CA THR A 153 -7.06 -2.66 -9.35
C THR A 153 -8.36 -2.37 -10.10
N ASP A 154 -9.38 -1.93 -9.38
CA ASP A 154 -10.71 -1.63 -9.90
C ASP A 154 -10.70 -0.46 -10.90
N PRO A 155 -11.18 -0.62 -12.14
CA PRO A 155 -11.38 0.51 -13.05
C PRO A 155 -12.55 1.41 -12.63
N ASP A 156 -13.52 0.91 -11.86
CA ASP A 156 -14.76 1.61 -11.51
C ASP A 156 -14.66 2.33 -10.15
N VAL A 157 -13.75 3.30 -10.09
CA VAL A 157 -13.56 4.13 -8.89
C VAL A 157 -14.72 5.14 -8.75
N PRO A 158 -15.41 5.21 -7.59
CA PRO A 158 -16.56 6.10 -7.42
C PRO A 158 -16.15 7.58 -7.35
N GLU A 159 -17.10 8.47 -7.65
CA GLU A 159 -16.90 9.93 -7.60
C GLU A 159 -16.46 10.43 -6.21
N THR A 160 -16.78 9.69 -5.15
CA THR A 160 -16.39 10.02 -3.75
C THR A 160 -14.94 9.65 -3.41
N ALA A 161 -14.22 8.95 -4.29
CA ALA A 161 -12.87 8.47 -4.02
C ALA A 161 -11.87 9.58 -3.75
N SER A 162 -11.93 10.68 -4.51
CA SER A 162 -11.06 11.84 -4.32
C SER A 162 -11.25 12.46 -2.93
N ALA A 163 -12.50 12.77 -2.56
CA ALA A 163 -12.80 13.32 -1.24
C ALA A 163 -12.33 12.41 -0.10
N ARG A 164 -12.47 11.09 -0.27
CA ARG A 164 -12.00 10.11 0.71
C ARG A 164 -10.48 10.05 0.83
N LEU A 165 -9.76 10.07 -0.30
CA LEU A 165 -8.29 10.13 -0.31
C LEU A 165 -7.77 11.39 0.36
N ILE A 166 -8.33 12.55 0.03
CA ILE A 166 -7.94 13.83 0.64
C ILE A 166 -8.13 13.77 2.16
N ALA A 167 -9.29 13.29 2.61
CA ALA A 167 -9.58 13.15 4.04
C ALA A 167 -8.60 12.18 4.74
N ALA A 168 -8.27 11.06 4.10
CA ALA A 168 -7.35 10.09 4.66
C ALA A 168 -5.91 10.63 4.73
N LEU A 169 -5.43 11.26 3.65
CA LEU A 169 -4.10 11.90 3.60
C LEU A 169 -3.99 13.01 4.67
N THR A 170 -5.01 13.84 4.81
CA THR A 170 -5.05 14.89 5.83
C THR A 170 -5.03 14.28 7.24
N ALA A 171 -5.75 13.19 7.46
CA ALA A 171 -5.80 12.52 8.76
C ALA A 171 -4.44 11.92 9.18
N VAL A 172 -3.61 11.52 8.23
CA VAL A 172 -2.27 10.99 8.50
C VAL A 172 -1.16 12.05 8.49
N GLY A 173 -1.52 13.33 8.35
CA GLY A 173 -0.59 14.46 8.51
C GLY A 173 -0.25 15.23 7.24
N ALA A 174 -0.79 14.85 6.08
CA ALA A 174 -0.56 15.62 4.85
C ALA A 174 -1.19 17.02 4.95
N PRO A 175 -0.47 18.08 4.54
CA PRO A 175 -1.03 19.44 4.46
C PRO A 175 -2.26 19.49 3.58
N GLN A 176 -3.29 20.23 3.99
CA GLN A 176 -4.58 20.23 3.30
C GLN A 176 -4.47 20.73 1.84
N ASP A 177 -3.57 21.68 1.59
CA ASP A 177 -3.28 22.25 0.27
C ASP A 177 -2.59 21.24 -0.66
N THR A 178 -1.71 20.38 -0.14
CA THR A 178 -1.01 19.37 -0.94
C THR A 178 -1.71 18.01 -0.98
N ALA A 179 -2.56 17.70 0.00
CA ALA A 179 -3.33 16.45 0.04
C ALA A 179 -4.23 16.28 -1.19
N SER A 180 -4.75 17.38 -1.73
CA SER A 180 -5.55 17.38 -2.97
C SER A 180 -4.70 17.00 -4.18
N ILE A 181 -3.49 17.55 -4.28
CA ILE A 181 -2.54 17.25 -5.36
C ILE A 181 -2.12 15.78 -5.30
N ALA A 182 -1.73 15.30 -4.11
CA ALA A 182 -1.37 13.89 -3.91
C ALA A 182 -2.53 12.95 -4.25
N ALA A 183 -3.77 13.25 -3.83
CA ALA A 183 -4.94 12.44 -4.15
C ALA A 183 -5.21 12.36 -5.65
N GLU A 184 -5.11 13.47 -6.39
CA GLU A 184 -5.26 13.50 -7.84
C GLU A 184 -4.24 12.59 -8.55
N HIS A 185 -2.98 12.68 -8.15
CA HIS A 185 -1.91 11.86 -8.71
C HIS A 185 -2.09 10.36 -8.41
N LEU A 186 -2.47 10.02 -7.18
CA LEU A 186 -2.75 8.64 -6.78
C LEU A 186 -3.91 8.06 -7.59
N LEU A 187 -5.00 8.80 -7.75
CA LEU A 187 -6.14 8.36 -8.56
C LEU A 187 -5.78 8.19 -10.04
N ALA A 188 -4.98 9.11 -10.58
CA ALA A 188 -4.52 9.05 -11.97
C ALA A 188 -3.65 7.81 -12.21
N HIS A 189 -2.77 7.46 -11.27
CA HIS A 189 -1.98 6.23 -11.32
C HIS A 189 -2.88 4.99 -11.30
N LEU A 190 -3.79 4.89 -10.33
CA LEU A 190 -4.67 3.72 -10.16
C LEU A 190 -5.56 3.50 -11.39
N THR A 191 -6.10 4.56 -11.96
CA THR A 191 -6.95 4.51 -13.18
C THR A 191 -6.16 4.16 -14.43
N LYS A 192 -4.88 4.49 -14.51
CA LYS A 192 -4.01 4.07 -15.63
C LYS A 192 -3.63 2.61 -15.52
N ARG A 193 -3.27 2.17 -14.30
CA ARG A 193 -2.84 0.80 -14.04
C ARG A 193 -3.94 -0.21 -14.34
N SER A 194 -5.20 0.08 -14.01
CA SER A 194 -6.34 -0.79 -14.33
C SER A 194 -6.57 -0.97 -15.84
N ARG A 195 -5.97 -0.13 -16.69
CA ARG A 195 -6.05 -0.24 -18.16
C ARG A 195 -4.92 -1.07 -18.78
N HIS A 196 -3.91 -1.49 -18.01
CA HIS A 196 -2.89 -2.40 -18.51
C HIS A 196 -3.44 -3.82 -18.59
N ASP A 197 -3.72 -4.26 -19.82
CA ASP A 197 -4.17 -5.61 -20.13
C ASP A 197 -3.04 -6.63 -19.91
N PRO A 198 -3.19 -7.64 -19.04
CA PRO A 198 -2.19 -8.68 -18.85
C PRO A 198 -2.00 -9.58 -20.08
N THR A 199 -2.88 -9.50 -21.09
CA THR A 199 -2.73 -10.17 -22.38
C THR A 199 -1.94 -9.35 -23.41
N TRP A 200 -1.42 -8.17 -23.04
CA TRP A 200 -0.57 -7.36 -23.90
C TRP A 200 0.79 -8.05 -24.13
N ALA A 201 0.84 -8.90 -25.15
CA ALA A 201 2.10 -9.42 -25.68
C ALA A 201 2.89 -8.24 -26.27
N SER A 202 4.03 -7.90 -25.65
CA SER A 202 4.92 -6.87 -26.19
C SER A 202 5.24 -7.19 -27.66
N PRO A 203 5.09 -6.24 -28.60
CA PRO A 203 5.39 -6.45 -30.01
C PRO A 203 6.89 -6.64 -30.30
N LEU A 204 7.74 -6.63 -29.27
CA LEU A 204 9.19 -6.83 -29.33
C LEU A 204 9.64 -8.26 -29.00
N SER A 205 8.71 -9.16 -28.63
CA SER A 205 9.00 -10.60 -28.58
C SER A 205 8.95 -11.18 -30.00
N GLY A 206 9.94 -10.79 -30.80
CA GLY A 206 10.16 -11.32 -32.15
C GLY A 206 10.66 -12.76 -32.11
N SER A 207 10.10 -13.57 -33.01
CA SER A 207 10.39 -14.98 -33.30
C SER A 207 11.84 -15.28 -33.69
#